data_AF-A0A8D2FWF8-F1
#
_entry.id   AF-A0A8D2FWF8-F1
#
_cell.length_a   1.000
_cell.length_b   1.000
_cell.length_c   1.000
_cell.angle_alpha   90.00
_cell.angle_beta   90.00
_cell.angle_gamma   90.00
#
_symmetry.space_group_name_H-M   'P 1'
#
loop_
_entity.id
_entity.type
_entity.pdbx_description
1 polymer ?
#
loop_
_entity_poly.entity_id
_entity_poly.type
_entity_poly.pdbx_seq_one_letter_code
_entity_poly.pdbx_strand_id
1 'polypeptide(L)'
;MALRYPMAVGLNKGHKVTKNVSKPRHSRRRGRLTKHTKFVRDMIREVCGFAPYERRAMELLKVSKDKRALKFIKKRVGTHIRVGWENKLPCSHAPVFYTFQYGKCQLL
;
A
#
# COMPACT_ATOMS: atom_id res chain seq x y z
N MET A 1 -35.83 -5.89 17.40
CA MET A 1 -34.66 -6.67 16.92
C MET A 1 -35.09 -8.10 16.65
N ALA A 2 -34.72 -8.69 15.51
CA ALA A 2 -34.97 -10.11 15.25
C ALA A 2 -33.94 -11.00 15.99
N LEU A 3 -34.40 -12.13 16.56
CA LEU A 3 -33.54 -13.15 17.15
C LEU A 3 -32.62 -13.76 16.07
N ARG A 4 -31.29 -13.67 16.26
CA ARG A 4 -30.27 -14.14 15.31
C ARG A 4 -29.68 -15.46 15.79
N TYR A 5 -30.21 -16.55 15.27
CA TYR A 5 -29.72 -17.91 15.52
C TYR A 5 -28.32 -18.13 14.90
N PRO A 6 -27.47 -18.97 15.50
CA PRO A 6 -26.21 -19.39 14.88
C PRO A 6 -26.54 -20.25 13.65
N MET A 7 -26.23 -19.75 12.46
CA MET A 7 -26.50 -20.41 11.19
C MET A 7 -25.21 -21.00 10.62
N ALA A 8 -25.30 -22.11 9.88
CA ALA A 8 -24.15 -22.70 9.17
C ALA A 8 -23.80 -21.93 7.87
N VAL A 9 -24.76 -21.16 7.35
CA VAL A 9 -24.66 -20.41 6.09
C VAL A 9 -24.91 -18.91 6.33
N GLY A 10 -24.39 -18.07 5.43
CA GLY A 10 -24.47 -16.60 5.54
C GLY A 10 -23.20 -15.94 6.11
N LEU A 11 -23.25 -14.61 6.25
CA LEU A 11 -22.09 -13.79 6.64
C LEU A 11 -21.62 -14.07 8.08
N ASN A 12 -22.56 -14.27 9.00
CA ASN A 12 -22.28 -14.57 10.41
C ASN A 12 -22.47 -16.06 10.70
N LYS A 13 -21.79 -16.88 9.88
CA LYS A 13 -21.84 -18.33 10.00
C LYS A 13 -20.92 -18.88 11.07
N GLY A 14 -21.27 -20.06 11.58
CA GLY A 14 -20.48 -20.82 12.53
C GLY A 14 -20.80 -20.49 13.98
N HIS A 15 -20.08 -21.15 14.88
CA HIS A 15 -20.25 -20.99 16.31
C HIS A 15 -19.61 -19.68 16.79
N LYS A 16 -20.35 -18.92 17.62
CA LYS A 16 -19.90 -17.64 18.14
C LYS A 16 -18.86 -17.87 19.25
N VAL A 17 -17.60 -18.05 18.84
CA VAL A 17 -16.45 -18.22 19.75
C VAL A 17 -15.78 -16.87 20.01
N THR A 18 -15.35 -16.65 21.25
CA THR A 18 -14.47 -15.53 21.61
C THR A 18 -13.07 -15.75 21.01
N LYS A 19 -12.64 -14.86 20.12
CA LYS A 19 -11.35 -15.01 19.44
C LYS A 19 -10.20 -14.69 20.40
N ASN A 20 -9.24 -15.61 20.53
CA ASN A 20 -8.01 -15.37 21.27
C ASN A 20 -7.02 -14.51 20.45
N VAL A 21 -6.58 -13.39 21.01
CA VAL A 21 -5.59 -12.50 20.36
C VAL A 21 -4.17 -12.96 20.67
N SER A 22 -3.62 -13.80 19.79
CA SER A 22 -2.23 -14.25 19.92
C SER A 22 -1.22 -13.15 19.59
N LYS A 23 -0.06 -13.18 20.26
CA LYS A 23 1.06 -12.29 19.96
C LYS A 23 1.49 -12.43 18.49
N PRO A 24 1.74 -11.32 17.77
CA PRO A 24 2.14 -11.40 16.37
C PRO A 24 3.49 -12.10 16.23
N ARG A 25 3.58 -13.05 15.31
CA ARG A 25 4.80 -13.80 15.01
C ARG A 25 5.89 -12.87 14.49
N HIS A 26 7.15 -13.19 14.79
CA HIS A 26 8.30 -12.42 14.31
C HIS A 26 8.37 -12.33 12.78
N SER A 27 7.91 -13.35 12.05
CA SER A 27 7.82 -13.32 10.58
C SER A 27 6.98 -12.17 10.03
N ARG A 28 5.97 -11.70 10.78
CA ARG A 28 5.15 -10.53 10.41
C ARG A 28 5.86 -9.19 10.61
N ARG A 29 7.01 -9.16 11.28
CA ARG A 29 7.83 -7.95 11.46
C ARG A 29 8.73 -7.66 10.24
N ARG A 30 8.83 -8.59 9.29
CA ARG A 30 9.61 -8.40 8.04
C ARG A 30 9.02 -7.23 7.24
N GLY A 31 9.88 -6.33 6.77
CA GLY A 31 9.50 -5.15 5.98
C GLY A 31 9.32 -3.86 6.78
N ARG A 32 9.44 -3.90 8.11
CA ARG A 32 9.45 -2.67 8.92
C ARG A 32 10.78 -1.92 8.76
N LEU A 33 10.69 -0.62 8.52
CA LEU A 33 11.86 0.25 8.49
C LEU A 33 12.39 0.49 9.91
N THR A 34 13.69 0.28 10.11
CA THR A 34 14.38 0.56 11.38
C THR A 34 15.14 1.89 11.28
N LYS A 35 15.45 2.53 12.42
CA LYS A 35 16.17 3.81 12.45
C LYS A 35 17.52 3.72 11.69
N HIS A 36 18.26 2.64 11.93
CA HIS A 36 19.53 2.38 11.26
C HIS A 36 19.38 2.22 9.73
N THR A 37 18.42 1.41 9.27
CA THR A 37 18.22 1.19 7.83
C THR A 37 17.73 2.44 7.10
N LYS A 38 16.96 3.31 7.78
CA LYS A 38 16.57 4.61 7.24
C LYS A 38 17.81 5.50 7.04
N PHE A 39 18.61 5.68 8.08
CA PHE A 39 19.82 6.50 8.04
C PHE A 39 20.77 6.10 6.91
N VAL A 40 21.04 4.80 6.76
CA VAL A 40 21.91 4.28 5.68
C VAL A 40 21.30 4.56 4.29
N ARG A 41 19.98 4.41 4.13
CA ARG A 41 19.32 4.66 2.84
C ARG A 41 19.31 6.14 2.45
N ASP A 42 19.14 7.02 3.42
CA ASP A 42 19.15 8.46 3.19
C ASP A 42 20.57 8.93 2.79
N MET A 43 21.61 8.43 3.46
CA MET A 43 23.01 8.68 3.09
C MET A 43 23.34 8.20 1.66
N ILE A 44 22.89 6.99 1.27
CA ILE A 44 23.13 6.48 -0.10
C ILE A 44 22.42 7.34 -1.15
N ARG A 45 21.22 7.86 -0.87
CA ARG A 45 20.48 8.72 -1.80
C ARG A 45 21.15 10.06 -2.03
N GLU A 46 21.76 10.62 -1.00
CA GLU A 46 22.55 11.86 -1.11
C GLU A 46 23.80 11.67 -1.97
N VAL A 47 24.48 10.52 -1.84
CA VAL A 47 25.71 10.22 -2.59
C VAL A 47 25.43 9.82 -4.05
N CYS A 48 24.48 8.92 -4.28
CA CYS A 48 24.23 8.35 -5.61
C CYS A 48 23.28 9.19 -6.48
N GLY A 49 22.49 10.09 -5.88
CA GLY A 49 21.49 10.88 -6.57
C GLY A 49 20.37 10.05 -7.20
N PHE A 50 19.73 10.61 -8.23
CA PHE A 50 18.57 10.01 -8.90
C PHE A 50 18.91 9.35 -10.23
N ALA A 51 18.26 8.21 -10.49
CA ALA A 51 18.36 7.54 -11.78
C ALA A 51 17.71 8.39 -12.90
N PRO A 52 18.12 8.23 -14.17
CA PRO A 52 17.61 9.06 -15.28
C PRO A 52 16.09 8.94 -15.50
N TYR A 53 15.48 7.79 -15.16
CA TYR A 53 14.04 7.62 -15.24
C TYR A 53 13.27 8.31 -14.11
N GLU A 54 13.88 8.44 -12.91
CA GLU A 54 13.31 9.16 -11.77
C GLU A 54 13.36 10.66 -12.00
N ARG A 55 14.47 11.17 -12.56
CA ARG A 55 14.60 12.57 -12.98
C ARG A 55 13.53 12.97 -13.98
N ARG A 56 13.33 12.16 -15.03
CA ARG A 56 12.28 12.39 -16.02
C ARG A 56 10.86 12.31 -15.45
N ALA A 57 10.64 11.45 -14.45
CA ALA A 57 9.36 11.39 -13.75
C ALA A 57 9.09 12.68 -12.94
N MET A 58 10.10 13.17 -12.20
CA MET A 58 10.00 14.44 -11.47
C MET A 58 9.72 15.63 -12.39
N GLU A 59 10.35 15.70 -13.56
CA GLU A 59 10.05 16.73 -14.56
C GLU A 59 8.60 16.71 -15.02
N LEU A 60 8.05 15.52 -15.30
CA LEU A 60 6.65 15.38 -15.72
C LEU A 60 5.67 15.77 -14.61
N LEU A 61 6.03 15.54 -13.35
CA LEU A 61 5.24 15.94 -12.18
C LEU A 61 5.31 17.47 -11.94
N LYS A 62 6.45 18.11 -12.20
CA LYS A 62 6.56 19.59 -12.15
C LYS A 62 5.64 20.30 -13.14
N VAL A 63 5.37 19.66 -14.29
CA VAL A 63 4.45 20.17 -15.33
C VAL A 63 3.00 19.71 -15.08
N SER A 64 2.70 19.11 -13.93
CA SER A 64 1.36 18.62 -13.53
C SER A 64 0.75 17.60 -14.51
N LYS A 65 1.59 16.80 -15.20
CA LYS A 65 1.15 15.77 -16.16
C LYS A 65 1.09 14.39 -15.50
N ASP A 66 0.28 14.23 -14.45
CA ASP A 66 0.28 13.04 -13.59
C ASP A 66 -0.07 11.74 -14.33
N LYS A 67 -1.11 11.75 -15.17
CA LYS A 67 -1.49 10.56 -15.96
C LYS A 67 -0.37 10.12 -16.92
N ARG A 68 0.42 11.07 -17.43
CA ARG A 68 1.56 10.77 -18.31
C ARG A 68 2.76 10.25 -17.50
N ALA A 69 3.02 10.83 -16.33
CA ALA A 69 4.04 10.36 -15.40
C ALA A 69 3.76 8.92 -14.95
N LEU A 70 2.52 8.62 -14.53
CA LEU A 70 2.11 7.27 -14.13
C LEU A 70 2.25 6.25 -15.26
N LYS A 71 1.89 6.60 -16.50
CA LYS A 71 2.09 5.73 -17.67
C LYS A 71 3.58 5.51 -17.98
N PHE A 72 4.42 6.53 -17.80
CA PHE A 72 5.87 6.43 -18.04
C PHE A 72 6.53 5.51 -17.01
N ILE A 73 6.26 5.70 -15.73
CA ILE A 73 6.82 4.87 -14.66
C ILE A 73 6.27 3.44 -14.76
N LYS A 74 4.98 3.26 -15.08
CA LYS A 74 4.39 1.91 -15.28
C LYS A 74 5.10 1.14 -16.39
N LYS A 75 5.47 1.78 -17.50
CA LYS A 75 6.23 1.12 -18.58
C LYS A 75 7.62 0.65 -18.14
N ARG A 76 8.21 1.23 -17.09
CA ARG A 76 9.54 0.87 -16.59
C ARG A 76 9.50 -0.09 -15.39
N VAL A 77 8.62 0.17 -14.42
CA VAL A 77 8.49 -0.59 -13.16
C VAL A 77 7.49 -1.75 -13.25
N GLY A 78 6.59 -1.70 -14.25
CA GLY A 78 5.65 -2.77 -14.59
C GLY A 78 4.27 -2.61 -13.94
N THR A 79 4.19 -2.61 -12.61
CA THR A 79 2.91 -2.68 -11.88
C THR A 79 2.44 -1.33 -11.36
N HIS A 80 1.14 -1.05 -11.48
CA HIS A 80 0.53 0.18 -10.97
C HIS A 80 0.67 0.31 -9.44
N ILE A 81 0.67 -0.83 -8.74
CA ILE A 81 0.88 -0.88 -7.29
C ILE A 81 2.25 -0.30 -6.92
N ARG A 82 3.32 -0.55 -7.69
CA ARG A 82 4.63 0.03 -7.35
C ARG A 82 4.72 1.52 -7.66
N VAL A 83 4.03 1.98 -8.70
CA VAL A 83 4.02 3.39 -9.13
C VAL A 83 3.22 4.29 -8.20
N GLY A 84 2.09 3.80 -7.66
CA GLY A 84 1.21 4.57 -6.79
C GLY A 84 1.67 4.71 -5.33
N TRP A 85 2.81 4.14 -4.95
CA TRP A 85 3.30 4.13 -3.56
C TRP A 85 4.28 5.27 -3.23
N GLU A 86 4.61 6.14 -4.20
CA GLU A 86 5.53 7.27 -3.98
C GLU A 86 4.94 8.37 -3.05
N ASN A 87 3.61 8.42 -2.85
CA ASN A 87 2.95 9.39 -1.95
C ASN A 87 2.56 8.82 -0.57
N LYS A 88 3.18 7.73 -0.12
CA LYS A 88 3.16 7.34 1.29
C LYS A 88 4.59 7.17 1.81
N LEU A 89 5.18 8.28 2.27
CA LEU A 89 6.29 8.26 3.23
C LEU A 89 5.89 7.47 4.50
N PRO A 90 6.87 6.99 5.28
CA PRO A 90 6.92 5.60 5.71
C PRO A 90 6.04 5.28 6.93
N CYS A 91 5.45 4.08 6.87
CA CYS A 91 5.26 3.19 8.01
C CYS A 91 4.34 3.67 9.16
N SER A 92 3.04 3.76 8.90
CA SER A 92 2.05 3.24 9.84
C SER A 92 0.75 2.98 9.08
N HIS A 93 0.37 1.70 9.01
CA HIS A 93 -0.93 1.13 8.64
C HIS A 93 -0.73 0.03 7.61
N ALA A 94 -1.05 -1.18 8.07
CA ALA A 94 -0.92 -2.44 7.38
C ALA A 94 -1.59 -2.43 5.99
N PRO A 95 -1.11 -3.27 5.05
CA PRO A 95 -1.86 -3.57 3.85
C PRO A 95 -3.10 -4.38 4.24
N VAL A 96 -4.22 -3.70 4.49
CA VAL A 96 -5.53 -4.32 4.31
C VAL A 96 -5.78 -4.32 2.81
N PHE A 97 -5.85 -5.53 2.28
CA PHE A 97 -6.32 -5.92 0.94
C PHE A 97 -7.02 -4.80 0.15
N TYR A 98 -6.41 -4.45 -0.98
CA TYR A 98 -7.07 -3.75 -2.08
C TYR A 98 -8.22 -4.63 -2.61
N THR A 99 -9.47 -4.24 -2.39
CA THR A 99 -10.53 -4.44 -3.38
C THR A 99 -10.92 -3.06 -3.89
N PHE A 100 -10.13 -2.56 -4.85
CA PHE A 100 -10.53 -1.41 -5.65
C PHE A 100 -11.30 -1.96 -6.85
N GLN A 101 -12.59 -2.18 -6.61
CA GLN A 101 -13.57 -2.46 -7.65
C GLN A 101 -13.71 -1.18 -8.47
N TYR A 102 -13.19 -1.23 -9.69
CA TYR A 102 -13.36 -0.17 -10.67
C TYR A 102 -14.85 0.17 -10.82
N GLY A 103 -15.19 1.45 -10.65
CA GLY A 103 -16.32 2.09 -11.33
C GLY A 103 -17.68 2.06 -10.64
N LYS A 104 -18.02 3.17 -9.97
CA LYS A 104 -19.30 3.91 -10.03
C LYS A 104 -19.14 5.13 -9.10
N CYS A 105 -18.93 6.32 -9.66
CA CYS A 105 -19.98 7.32 -9.88
C CYS A 105 -20.84 7.57 -8.63
N GLN A 106 -20.54 8.71 -7.98
CA GLN A 106 -21.49 9.75 -7.56
C GLN A 106 -22.66 9.36 -6.62
N LEU A 107 -22.58 9.92 -5.40
CA LEU A 107 -23.66 10.58 -4.65
C LEU A 107 -25.06 9.94 -4.69
N LEU A 108 -25.36 9.18 -3.64
CA LEU A 108 -26.58 9.28 -2.82
C LEU A 108 -26.26 8.78 -1.41
#